data_AF-A0A8H6PGV0-F1
#
_entry.id   AF-A0A8H6PGV0-F1
#
_cell.length_a   1.000
_cell.length_b   1.000
_cell.length_c   1.000
_cell.angle_alpha   90.00
_cell.angle_beta   90.00
_cell.angle_gamma   90.00
#
_symmetry.space_group_name_H-M   'P 1'
#
loop_
_entity.id
_entity.type
_entity.pdbx_description
1 polymer ?
#
loop_
_entity_poly.entity_id
_entity_poly.type
_entity_poly.pdbx_seq_one_letter_code
_entity_poly.pdbx_strand_id
1 'polypeptide(L)'
;MLAPIPALADYGISPDHGFLPPEPPLEALPDPYYAKWEWIASNLQSLLHSGRMRDVVNSLPILQTRYLHSEDEWRRAYVVLTFMLHGYVWGGKTPEERIPPQLTIPLLEVCNHLELPPVLTYAAVCLWNYKPIFPDEPAYDLDNLASINALTGSLDERWFYLTSVAIEARGGPAIPLLLQAISAARVGNSRVVTECLQNVAETLDQIGVLLERMYEHCDPYVFYHRIRPYLAGSKNMADAGLPNGLLYDDGSEEPEYRQYGGGSNAQSSLIQFFDIALGIKHRPTGEARPVSTPSKDEKEGVAGAPRHGFIQEMRTYMPGPHRRFLEHVSAVANIREYVEARRSDKALCLAYDACLVMLRAMRDKHIQMVSRYIIVPSRDARSRAPETSSTRRPSLAMNLANVRPGSKKLRGTGGTALIPFLKQARDETGEPAIDAWARRLLSNGPAEPSFAALSKLGEHPDGHLEVVGLAGTWTADDTEGGICHW
;
A
#
# COMPACT_ATOMS: atom_id res chain seq x y z
N MET A 1 10.20 30.18 -20.61
CA MET A 1 9.05 30.33 -19.68
C MET A 1 8.93 29.02 -18.89
N LEU A 2 8.68 29.09 -17.58
CA LEU A 2 8.48 27.87 -16.76
C LEU A 2 7.12 27.24 -17.09
N ALA A 3 7.03 25.91 -17.07
CA ALA A 3 5.76 25.21 -17.24
C ALA A 3 4.75 25.62 -16.14
N PRO A 4 3.44 25.74 -16.42
CA PRO A 4 2.45 26.13 -15.41
C PRO A 4 2.39 25.13 -14.25
N ILE A 5 1.90 25.56 -13.08
CA ILE A 5 1.62 24.64 -11.96
C ILE A 5 0.32 23.89 -12.30
N PRO A 6 0.22 22.57 -12.05
CA PRO A 6 -1.01 21.81 -12.30
C PRO A 6 -2.22 22.40 -11.57
N ALA A 7 -3.34 22.56 -12.27
CA ALA A 7 -4.63 22.80 -11.64
C ALA A 7 -5.23 21.46 -11.20
N LEU A 8 -5.65 21.35 -9.93
CA LEU A 8 -6.14 20.09 -9.36
C LEU A 8 -7.38 19.53 -10.08
N ALA A 9 -8.28 20.42 -10.51
CA ALA A 9 -9.52 20.07 -11.19
C ALA A 9 -9.29 19.32 -12.51
N ASP A 10 -8.20 19.61 -13.23
CA ASP A 10 -7.84 18.93 -14.49
C ASP A 10 -7.54 17.43 -14.28
N TYR A 11 -7.31 17.02 -13.03
CA TYR A 11 -6.97 15.66 -12.63
C TYR A 11 -8.04 15.03 -11.73
N GLY A 12 -9.19 15.69 -11.53
CA GLY A 12 -10.24 15.22 -10.63
C GLY A 12 -9.83 15.19 -9.14
N ILE A 13 -8.85 16.02 -8.75
CA ILE A 13 -8.33 16.10 -7.38
C ILE A 13 -9.02 17.26 -6.66
N SER A 14 -9.50 17.00 -5.45
CA SER A 14 -10.11 18.02 -4.59
C SER A 14 -9.04 18.75 -3.78
N PRO A 15 -9.12 20.09 -3.60
CA PRO A 15 -8.24 20.80 -2.69
C PRO A 15 -8.40 20.36 -1.22
N ASP A 16 -9.61 19.95 -0.83
CA ASP A 16 -9.95 19.61 0.55
C ASP A 16 -9.83 18.10 0.83
N HIS A 17 -10.14 17.26 -0.18
CA HIS A 17 -10.16 15.80 -0.05
C HIS A 17 -8.99 15.10 -0.75
N GLY A 18 -8.17 15.85 -1.50
CA GLY A 18 -7.04 15.31 -2.25
C GLY A 18 -7.48 14.28 -3.29
N PHE A 19 -6.92 13.07 -3.19
CA PHE A 19 -7.21 11.96 -4.10
C PHE A 19 -8.48 11.18 -3.74
N LEU A 20 -9.13 11.51 -2.61
CA LEU A 20 -10.49 11.07 -2.36
C LEU A 20 -11.48 11.90 -3.19
N PRO A 21 -12.61 11.32 -3.64
CA PRO A 21 -13.65 12.07 -4.29
C PRO A 21 -14.19 13.21 -3.39
N PRO A 22 -14.65 14.33 -3.98
CA PRO A 22 -15.20 15.44 -3.20
C PRO A 22 -16.54 15.09 -2.53
N GLU A 23 -17.32 14.21 -3.14
CA GLU A 23 -18.55 13.66 -2.59
C GLU A 23 -18.30 12.22 -2.11
N PRO A 24 -19.01 11.72 -1.09
CA PRO A 24 -18.90 10.33 -0.66
C PRO A 24 -19.11 9.35 -1.83
N PRO A 25 -18.30 8.28 -1.94
CA PRO A 25 -18.47 7.26 -2.97
C PRO A 25 -19.88 6.66 -3.00
N LEU A 26 -20.37 6.32 -4.19
CA LEU A 26 -21.67 5.65 -4.34
C LEU A 26 -21.70 4.33 -3.57
N GLU A 27 -22.73 4.14 -2.75
CA GLU A 27 -22.95 2.88 -2.03
C GLU A 27 -23.46 1.75 -2.93
N ALA A 28 -24.14 2.11 -4.02
CA ALA A 28 -24.64 1.21 -5.04
C ALA A 28 -24.81 1.96 -6.38
N LEU A 29 -24.69 1.25 -7.50
CA LEU A 29 -25.07 1.74 -8.81
C LEU A 29 -26.57 2.06 -8.84
N PRO A 30 -26.96 3.27 -9.28
CA PRO A 30 -28.35 3.71 -9.21
C PRO A 30 -29.25 3.04 -10.25
N ASP A 31 -28.70 2.66 -11.42
CA ASP A 31 -29.47 2.02 -12.48
C ASP A 31 -29.81 0.55 -12.10
N PRO A 32 -31.10 0.17 -12.04
CA PRO A 32 -31.53 -1.21 -11.73
C PRO A 32 -30.97 -2.28 -12.68
N TYR A 33 -30.50 -1.90 -13.88
CA TYR A 33 -29.81 -2.78 -14.80
C TYR A 33 -28.63 -3.50 -14.14
N TYR A 34 -27.92 -2.83 -13.22
CA TYR A 34 -26.76 -3.36 -12.50
C TYR A 34 -27.10 -4.06 -11.17
N ALA A 35 -28.39 -4.24 -10.85
CA ALA A 35 -28.82 -4.83 -9.57
C ALA A 35 -28.20 -6.21 -9.27
N LYS A 36 -27.86 -7.00 -10.30
CA LYS A 36 -27.19 -8.29 -10.11
C LYS A 36 -25.75 -8.15 -9.63
N TRP A 37 -25.01 -7.16 -10.11
CA TRP A 37 -23.66 -6.87 -9.62
C TRP A 37 -23.72 -6.42 -8.16
N GLU A 38 -24.60 -5.47 -7.86
CA GLU A 38 -24.78 -4.95 -6.50
C GLU A 38 -25.24 -6.05 -5.52
N TRP A 39 -26.16 -6.92 -5.94
CA TRP A 39 -26.59 -8.05 -5.11
C TRP A 39 -25.42 -8.98 -4.75
N ILE A 40 -24.52 -9.28 -5.68
CA ILE A 40 -23.33 -10.08 -5.39
C ILE A 40 -22.39 -9.34 -4.44
N ALA A 41 -22.15 -8.06 -4.69
CA ALA A 41 -21.29 -7.21 -3.84
C ALA A 41 -21.79 -7.15 -2.39
N SER A 42 -23.10 -7.00 -2.18
CA SER A 42 -23.73 -6.98 -0.85
C SER A 42 -23.80 -8.35 -0.17
N ASN A 43 -23.69 -9.45 -0.92
CA ASN A 43 -23.76 -10.82 -0.39
C ASN A 43 -22.41 -11.57 -0.47
N LEU A 44 -21.31 -10.85 -0.71
CA LEU A 44 -20.01 -11.43 -1.02
C LEU A 44 -19.54 -12.41 0.06
N GLN A 45 -19.69 -12.05 1.33
CA GLN A 45 -19.28 -12.90 2.45
C GLN A 45 -20.11 -14.19 2.52
N SER A 46 -21.43 -14.08 2.34
CA SER A 46 -22.35 -15.22 2.31
C SER A 46 -22.05 -16.16 1.14
N LEU A 47 -21.73 -15.61 -0.03
CA LEU A 47 -21.38 -16.37 -1.23
C LEU A 47 -20.03 -17.08 -1.09
N LEU A 48 -19.04 -16.43 -0.47
CA LEU A 48 -17.75 -17.03 -0.17
C LEU A 48 -17.87 -18.13 0.89
N HIS A 49 -18.61 -17.88 1.98
CA HIS A 49 -18.80 -18.84 3.06
C HIS A 49 -19.55 -20.10 2.59
N SER A 50 -20.58 -19.93 1.75
CA SER A 50 -21.34 -21.04 1.18
C SER A 50 -20.64 -21.73 0.00
N GLY A 51 -19.52 -21.21 -0.49
CA GLY A 51 -18.81 -21.73 -1.66
C GLY A 51 -19.54 -21.54 -2.99
N ARG A 52 -20.55 -20.66 -3.05
CA ARG A 52 -21.42 -20.46 -4.22
C ARG A 52 -21.00 -19.28 -5.11
N MET A 53 -19.93 -18.57 -4.76
CA MET A 53 -19.45 -17.40 -5.50
C MET A 53 -19.27 -17.67 -7.00
N ARG A 54 -18.60 -18.78 -7.35
CA ARG A 54 -18.32 -19.13 -8.76
C ARG A 54 -19.59 -19.46 -9.53
N ASP A 55 -20.47 -20.28 -8.96
CA ASP A 55 -21.73 -20.67 -9.59
C ASP A 55 -22.61 -19.45 -9.90
N VAL A 56 -22.68 -18.51 -8.96
CA VAL A 56 -23.44 -17.28 -9.11
C VAL A 56 -22.86 -16.40 -10.21
N VAL A 57 -21.54 -16.17 -10.24
CA VAL A 57 -20.89 -15.38 -11.28
C VAL A 57 -21.06 -16.03 -12.67
N ASN A 58 -20.88 -17.35 -12.78
CA ASN A 58 -21.04 -18.08 -14.03
C ASN A 58 -22.48 -18.06 -14.57
N SER A 59 -23.46 -17.89 -13.69
CA SER A 59 -24.88 -17.79 -14.05
C SER A 59 -25.33 -16.36 -14.40
N LEU A 60 -24.44 -15.37 -14.32
CA LEU A 60 -24.78 -14.00 -14.69
C LEU A 60 -25.01 -13.87 -16.21
N PRO A 61 -25.91 -12.98 -16.65
CA PRO A 61 -25.82 -12.44 -17.99
C PRO A 61 -24.59 -11.53 -18.10
N ILE A 62 -24.02 -11.41 -19.29
CA ILE A 62 -23.03 -10.37 -19.59
C ILE A 62 -23.77 -9.03 -19.59
N LEU A 63 -23.49 -8.18 -18.60
CA LEU A 63 -24.05 -6.82 -18.51
C LEU A 63 -23.11 -5.83 -19.22
N GLN A 64 -23.69 -4.87 -19.93
CA GLN A 64 -22.93 -3.84 -20.66
C GLN A 64 -22.72 -2.59 -19.79
N THR A 65 -21.67 -1.81 -20.06
CA THR A 65 -21.34 -0.57 -19.33
C THR A 65 -22.09 0.67 -19.81
N ARG A 66 -22.95 0.56 -20.84
CA ARG A 66 -23.63 1.70 -21.49
C ARG A 66 -24.59 2.53 -20.61
N TYR A 67 -24.95 2.04 -19.42
CA TYR A 67 -25.80 2.74 -18.46
C TYR A 67 -25.00 3.34 -17.29
N LEU A 68 -23.66 3.36 -17.39
CA LEU A 68 -22.79 4.12 -16.50
C LEU A 68 -22.62 5.54 -17.09
N HIS A 69 -23.17 6.53 -16.42
CA HIS A 69 -23.31 7.91 -16.91
C HIS A 69 -22.38 8.90 -16.22
N SER A 70 -21.96 8.63 -14.99
CA SER A 70 -21.08 9.51 -14.20
C SER A 70 -19.78 8.83 -13.84
N GLU A 71 -18.73 9.61 -13.57
CA GLU A 71 -17.44 9.08 -13.09
C GLU A 71 -17.61 8.25 -11.82
N ASP A 72 -18.51 8.63 -10.93
CA ASP A 72 -18.76 7.90 -9.69
C ASP A 72 -19.43 6.54 -9.94
N GLU A 73 -20.27 6.42 -10.98
CA GLU A 73 -20.80 5.14 -11.43
C GLU A 73 -19.71 4.25 -12.03
N TRP A 74 -18.79 4.81 -12.84
CA TRP A 74 -17.64 4.06 -13.35
C TRP A 74 -16.73 3.55 -12.22
N ARG A 75 -16.43 4.42 -11.23
CA ARG A 75 -15.66 4.07 -10.03
C ARG A 75 -16.36 2.97 -9.21
N ARG A 76 -17.67 3.10 -9.01
CA ARG A 76 -18.46 2.07 -8.30
C ARG A 76 -18.46 0.73 -9.03
N ALA A 77 -18.65 0.74 -10.35
CA ALA A 77 -18.58 -0.47 -11.16
C ALA A 77 -17.22 -1.15 -11.03
N TYR A 78 -16.12 -0.38 -11.02
CA TYR A 78 -14.78 -0.92 -10.80
C TYR A 78 -14.62 -1.57 -9.43
N VAL A 79 -15.10 -0.91 -8.36
CA VAL A 79 -15.11 -1.48 -7.00
C VAL A 79 -15.86 -2.82 -7.01
N VAL A 80 -17.12 -2.83 -7.47
CA VAL A 80 -17.96 -4.04 -7.43
C VAL A 80 -17.34 -5.18 -8.23
N LEU A 81 -16.92 -4.92 -9.48
CA LEU A 81 -16.37 -5.95 -10.37
C LEU A 81 -15.02 -6.49 -9.88
N THR A 82 -14.15 -5.67 -9.29
CA THR A 82 -12.85 -6.13 -8.76
C THR A 82 -13.00 -6.91 -7.45
N PHE A 83 -13.95 -6.54 -6.57
CA PHE A 83 -14.32 -7.35 -5.41
C PHE A 83 -14.90 -8.71 -5.84
N MET A 84 -15.76 -8.73 -6.86
CA MET A 84 -16.26 -9.96 -7.45
C MET A 84 -15.14 -10.82 -8.05
N LEU A 85 -14.20 -10.22 -8.78
CA LEU A 85 -13.04 -10.90 -9.35
C LEU A 85 -12.21 -11.59 -8.27
N HIS A 86 -11.84 -10.86 -7.23
CA HIS A 86 -11.00 -11.42 -6.16
C HIS A 86 -11.74 -12.47 -5.34
N GLY A 87 -13.05 -12.31 -5.12
CA GLY A 87 -13.89 -13.35 -4.54
C GLY A 87 -13.99 -14.60 -5.42
N TYR A 88 -14.10 -14.44 -6.74
CA TYR A 88 -14.19 -15.55 -7.70
C TYR A 88 -12.88 -16.35 -7.78
N VAL A 89 -11.75 -15.63 -7.91
CA VAL A 89 -10.41 -16.22 -7.98
C VAL A 89 -10.07 -16.92 -6.68
N TRP A 90 -10.07 -16.19 -5.56
CA TRP A 90 -9.49 -16.67 -4.29
C TRP A 90 -10.49 -17.36 -3.36
N GLY A 91 -11.80 -17.23 -3.59
CA GLY A 91 -12.84 -17.73 -2.69
C GLY A 91 -13.07 -19.24 -2.70
N GLY A 92 -12.47 -19.97 -3.64
CA GLY A 92 -12.60 -21.42 -3.74
C GLY A 92 -11.52 -22.18 -2.95
N LYS A 93 -11.56 -23.51 -3.02
CA LYS A 93 -10.53 -24.38 -2.39
C LYS A 93 -9.15 -24.18 -3.01
N THR A 94 -9.11 -23.90 -4.31
CA THR A 94 -7.92 -23.55 -5.10
C THR A 94 -8.25 -22.31 -5.92
N PRO A 95 -7.27 -21.49 -6.29
CA PRO A 95 -7.53 -20.31 -7.13
C PRO A 95 -8.17 -20.69 -8.47
N GLU A 96 -9.04 -19.83 -8.99
CA GLU A 96 -9.60 -19.97 -10.35
C GLU A 96 -8.76 -19.18 -11.34
N GLU A 97 -8.27 -19.84 -12.38
CA GLU A 97 -7.37 -19.25 -13.36
C GLU A 97 -8.12 -18.58 -14.52
N ARG A 98 -9.26 -19.15 -14.95
CA ARG A 98 -10.07 -18.63 -16.05
C ARG A 98 -11.23 -17.78 -15.55
N ILE A 99 -11.21 -16.50 -15.91
CA ILE A 99 -12.24 -15.53 -15.55
C ILE A 99 -13.32 -15.52 -16.63
N PRO A 100 -14.60 -15.71 -16.28
CA PRO A 100 -15.67 -15.87 -17.25
C PRO A 100 -16.05 -14.53 -17.92
N PRO A 101 -16.61 -14.54 -19.15
CA PRO A 101 -16.92 -13.32 -19.92
C PRO A 101 -17.90 -12.37 -19.24
N GLN A 102 -18.78 -12.91 -18.38
CA GLN A 102 -19.70 -12.16 -17.53
C GLN A 102 -19.00 -11.15 -16.63
N LEU A 103 -17.76 -11.44 -16.25
CA LEU A 103 -16.94 -10.58 -15.42
C LEU A 103 -15.84 -9.90 -16.24
N THR A 104 -15.19 -10.62 -17.13
CA THR A 104 -14.08 -10.11 -17.94
C THR A 104 -14.48 -8.92 -18.80
N ILE A 105 -15.52 -9.07 -19.64
CA ILE A 105 -15.89 -8.06 -20.63
C ILE A 105 -16.21 -6.71 -19.99
N PRO A 106 -17.17 -6.61 -19.04
CA PRO A 106 -17.47 -5.34 -18.40
C PRO A 106 -16.30 -4.80 -17.58
N LEU A 107 -15.52 -5.67 -16.92
CA LEU A 107 -14.37 -5.22 -16.14
C LEU A 107 -13.31 -4.58 -17.04
N LEU A 108 -13.00 -5.16 -18.20
CA LEU A 108 -12.03 -4.60 -19.13
C LEU A 108 -12.50 -3.24 -19.70
N GLU A 109 -13.80 -3.08 -19.99
CA GLU A 109 -14.36 -1.79 -20.40
C GLU A 109 -14.21 -0.72 -19.30
N VAL A 110 -14.57 -1.05 -18.07
CA VAL A 110 -14.42 -0.15 -16.90
C VAL A 110 -12.96 0.19 -16.64
N CYS A 111 -12.08 -0.80 -16.71
CA CYS A 111 -10.63 -0.63 -16.58
C CYS A 111 -10.06 0.30 -17.63
N ASN A 112 -10.51 0.18 -18.88
CA ASN A 112 -10.07 1.05 -19.96
C ASN A 112 -10.56 2.50 -19.74
N HIS A 113 -11.80 2.70 -19.28
CA HIS A 113 -12.35 4.02 -18.97
C HIS A 113 -11.56 4.72 -17.85
N LEU A 114 -11.28 4.02 -16.75
CA LEU A 114 -10.58 4.56 -15.59
C LEU A 114 -9.04 4.54 -15.71
N GLU A 115 -8.54 3.95 -16.80
CA GLU A 115 -7.11 3.67 -17.04
C GLU A 115 -6.45 2.84 -15.92
N LEU A 116 -7.18 1.86 -15.38
CA LEU A 116 -6.77 0.99 -14.28
C LEU A 116 -6.63 -0.48 -14.72
N PRO A 117 -5.75 -1.28 -14.09
CA PRO A 117 -5.66 -2.70 -14.38
C PRO A 117 -6.85 -3.49 -13.78
N PRO A 118 -7.23 -4.64 -14.37
CA PRO A 118 -8.31 -5.51 -13.89
C PRO A 118 -7.85 -6.33 -12.68
N VAL A 119 -7.61 -5.65 -11.56
CA VAL A 119 -7.20 -6.25 -10.29
C VAL A 119 -7.69 -5.34 -9.16
N LEU A 120 -7.93 -5.88 -7.97
CA LEU A 120 -8.35 -5.12 -6.80
C LEU A 120 -7.20 -4.21 -6.33
N THR A 121 -7.21 -2.97 -6.81
CA THR A 121 -6.21 -1.93 -6.51
C THR A 121 -6.54 -1.16 -5.24
N TYR A 122 -5.58 -0.34 -4.78
CA TYR A 122 -5.78 0.63 -3.70
C TYR A 122 -6.98 1.57 -3.97
N ALA A 123 -7.21 2.00 -5.20
CA ALA A 123 -8.38 2.81 -5.54
C ALA A 123 -9.70 2.10 -5.20
N ALA A 124 -9.80 0.81 -5.50
CA ALA A 124 -11.00 0.03 -5.22
C ALA A 124 -11.20 -0.29 -3.74
N VAL A 125 -10.15 -0.56 -2.96
CA VAL A 125 -10.32 -0.92 -1.53
C VAL A 125 -10.29 0.27 -0.59
N CYS A 126 -9.75 1.41 -1.02
CA CYS A 126 -9.59 2.62 -0.23
C CYS A 126 -10.40 3.79 -0.82
N LEU A 127 -9.92 4.39 -1.92
CA LEU A 127 -10.40 5.69 -2.39
C LEU A 127 -11.91 5.73 -2.69
N TRP A 128 -12.48 4.62 -3.17
CA TRP A 128 -13.87 4.52 -3.60
C TRP A 128 -14.71 3.54 -2.77
N ASN A 129 -14.23 3.14 -1.59
CA ASN A 129 -14.85 2.09 -0.77
C ASN A 129 -15.06 2.50 0.69
N TYR A 130 -15.56 3.70 0.90
CA TYR A 130 -15.91 4.19 2.22
C TYR A 130 -17.17 5.06 2.17
N LYS A 131 -17.78 5.25 3.33
CA LYS A 131 -18.82 6.24 3.57
C LYS A 131 -18.70 6.80 4.98
N PRO A 132 -19.03 8.09 5.20
CA PRO A 132 -19.17 8.62 6.54
C PRO A 132 -20.39 8.01 7.25
N ILE A 133 -20.30 7.81 8.55
CA ILE A 133 -21.42 7.42 9.41
C ILE A 133 -22.28 8.66 9.71
N PHE A 134 -21.61 9.75 10.05
CA PHE A 134 -22.13 11.09 10.28
C PHE A 134 -21.58 12.03 9.18
N PRO A 135 -22.42 12.50 8.24
CA PRO A 135 -21.98 13.28 7.08
C PRO A 135 -21.27 14.59 7.40
N ASP A 136 -21.58 15.20 8.55
CA ASP A 136 -21.02 16.50 8.97
C ASP A 136 -19.66 16.37 9.67
N GLU A 137 -19.21 15.14 9.94
CA GLU A 137 -17.95 14.87 10.62
C GLU A 137 -16.80 14.59 9.62
N PRO A 138 -15.55 14.94 9.96
CA PRO A 138 -14.44 14.84 9.01
C PRO A 138 -14.12 13.39 8.59
N ALA A 139 -13.81 13.20 7.31
CA ALA A 139 -13.44 11.89 6.76
C ALA A 139 -12.05 11.37 7.22
N TYR A 140 -11.29 12.15 8.00
CA TYR A 140 -10.07 11.66 8.66
C TYR A 140 -10.31 11.06 10.05
N ASP A 141 -11.53 11.15 10.57
CA ASP A 141 -11.92 10.47 11.81
C ASP A 141 -12.32 9.03 11.50
N LEU A 142 -11.48 8.07 11.89
CA LEU A 142 -11.76 6.65 11.66
C LEU A 142 -13.02 6.15 12.36
N ASP A 143 -13.40 6.77 13.48
CA ASP A 143 -14.56 6.35 14.26
C ASP A 143 -15.86 6.72 13.53
N ASN A 144 -15.77 7.63 12.55
CA ASN A 144 -16.86 8.09 11.71
C ASN A 144 -16.89 7.41 10.32
N LEU A 145 -16.09 6.37 10.06
CA LEU A 145 -16.05 5.74 8.75
C LEU A 145 -16.61 4.31 8.74
N ALA A 146 -17.26 3.96 7.63
CA ALA A 146 -17.65 2.59 7.32
C ALA A 146 -17.20 2.22 5.90
N SER A 147 -16.76 0.97 5.70
CA SER A 147 -16.49 0.46 4.36
C SER A 147 -17.77 0.01 3.67
N ILE A 148 -17.86 0.22 2.35
CA ILE A 148 -19.03 -0.17 1.56
C ILE A 148 -18.99 -1.68 1.25
N ASN A 149 -17.84 -2.18 0.78
CA ASN A 149 -17.56 -3.57 0.45
C ASN A 149 -16.41 -4.14 1.29
N ALA A 150 -16.47 -5.45 1.53
CA ALA A 150 -15.48 -6.24 2.26
C ALA A 150 -15.56 -7.69 1.78
N LEU A 151 -14.44 -8.39 1.63
CA LEU A 151 -14.40 -9.80 1.20
C LEU A 151 -14.68 -10.75 2.37
N THR A 152 -14.04 -10.52 3.50
CA THR A 152 -14.20 -11.31 4.73
C THR A 152 -15.31 -10.78 5.61
N GLY A 153 -15.56 -9.46 5.56
CA GLY A 153 -16.52 -8.75 6.41
C GLY A 153 -16.05 -8.53 7.84
N SER A 154 -14.82 -8.92 8.20
CA SER A 154 -14.28 -8.74 9.55
C SER A 154 -14.00 -7.27 9.87
N LEU A 155 -14.02 -6.93 11.15
CA LEU A 155 -13.61 -5.60 11.60
C LEU A 155 -12.17 -5.28 11.14
N ASP A 156 -11.27 -6.25 11.20
CA ASP A 156 -9.87 -6.11 10.80
C ASP A 156 -9.70 -5.66 9.34
N GLU A 157 -10.51 -6.21 8.44
CA GLU A 157 -10.47 -5.86 7.02
C GLU A 157 -10.96 -4.44 6.80
N ARG A 158 -12.09 -4.09 7.42
CA ARG A 158 -12.66 -2.76 7.33
C ARG A 158 -11.68 -1.74 7.91
N TRP A 159 -11.10 -2.02 9.07
CA TRP A 159 -10.13 -1.15 9.73
C TRP A 159 -8.87 -0.96 8.90
N PHE A 160 -8.39 -2.02 8.23
CA PHE A 160 -7.25 -1.95 7.31
C PHE A 160 -7.51 -0.99 6.15
N TYR A 161 -8.71 -1.03 5.54
CA TYR A 161 -9.10 -0.11 4.48
C TYR A 161 -9.29 1.31 5.00
N LEU A 162 -10.06 1.48 6.07
CA LEU A 162 -10.43 2.79 6.60
C LEU A 162 -9.24 3.56 7.16
N THR A 163 -8.25 2.89 7.77
CA THR A 163 -6.99 3.52 8.17
C THR A 163 -6.32 4.22 6.98
N SER A 164 -6.37 3.59 5.81
CA SER A 164 -5.82 4.17 4.58
C SER A 164 -6.66 5.36 4.09
N VAL A 165 -7.99 5.29 4.20
CA VAL A 165 -8.90 6.40 3.85
C VAL A 165 -8.65 7.61 4.74
N ALA A 166 -8.52 7.43 6.05
CA ALA A 166 -8.25 8.53 6.97
C ALA A 166 -6.90 9.21 6.69
N ILE A 167 -5.87 8.43 6.29
CA ILE A 167 -4.58 8.97 5.85
C ILE A 167 -4.74 9.83 4.58
N GLU A 168 -5.48 9.35 3.58
CA GLU A 168 -5.76 10.11 2.35
C GLU A 168 -6.54 11.40 2.67
N ALA A 169 -7.58 11.31 3.50
CA ALA A 169 -8.37 12.46 3.92
C ALA A 169 -7.54 13.49 4.70
N ARG A 170 -6.66 13.04 5.60
CA ARG A 170 -5.79 13.95 6.38
C ARG A 170 -4.72 14.60 5.51
N GLY A 171 -4.18 13.87 4.53
CA GLY A 171 -3.13 14.37 3.65
C GLY A 171 -3.62 15.20 2.47
N GLY A 172 -4.89 15.10 2.08
CA GLY A 172 -5.46 15.83 0.95
C GLY A 172 -5.18 17.34 0.97
N PRO A 173 -5.45 18.05 2.08
CA PRO A 173 -5.17 19.49 2.21
C PRO A 173 -3.68 19.88 2.08
N ALA A 174 -2.74 18.93 2.21
CA ALA A 174 -1.32 19.20 1.99
C ALA A 174 -0.94 19.34 0.51
N ILE A 175 -1.78 18.86 -0.41
CA ILE A 175 -1.56 18.97 -1.85
C ILE A 175 -1.52 20.44 -2.31
N PRO A 176 -2.56 21.27 -2.08
CA PRO A 176 -2.51 22.69 -2.46
C PRO A 176 -1.39 23.45 -1.74
N LEU A 177 -1.06 23.10 -0.49
CA LEU A 177 0.06 23.71 0.24
C LEU A 177 1.40 23.49 -0.46
N LEU A 178 1.68 22.26 -0.91
CA LEU A 178 2.92 21.96 -1.63
C LEU A 178 2.94 22.58 -3.03
N LEU A 179 1.81 22.67 -3.73
CA LEU A 179 1.73 23.41 -5.00
C LEU A 179 1.97 24.92 -4.79
N GLN A 180 1.45 25.50 -3.70
CA GLN A 180 1.72 26.87 -3.29
C GLN A 180 3.20 27.08 -2.98
N ALA A 181 3.85 26.14 -2.27
CA ALA A 181 5.28 26.18 -2.01
C ALA A 181 6.10 26.16 -3.31
N ILE A 182 5.76 25.29 -4.27
CA ILE A 182 6.41 25.24 -5.59
C ILE A 182 6.26 26.59 -6.32
N SER A 183 5.07 27.17 -6.30
CA SER A 183 4.79 28.48 -6.92
C SER A 183 5.58 29.62 -6.23
N ALA A 184 5.57 29.66 -4.90
CA ALA A 184 6.30 30.64 -4.10
C ALA A 184 7.81 30.56 -4.30
N ALA A 185 8.36 29.35 -4.44
CA ALA A 185 9.76 29.11 -4.76
C ALA A 185 10.17 29.74 -6.11
N ARG A 186 9.28 29.74 -7.12
CA ARG A 186 9.57 30.36 -8.44
C ARG A 186 9.76 31.87 -8.37
N VAL A 187 9.08 32.53 -7.42
CA VAL A 187 9.13 33.99 -7.23
C VAL A 187 10.03 34.42 -6.08
N GLY A 188 10.77 33.48 -5.47
CA GLY A 188 11.75 33.81 -4.42
C GLY A 188 11.14 34.10 -3.05
N ASN A 189 9.90 33.67 -2.77
CA ASN A 189 9.22 33.97 -1.52
C ASN A 189 9.48 32.90 -0.45
N SER A 190 10.63 32.98 0.21
CA SER A 190 11.02 32.01 1.25
C SER A 190 10.03 31.92 2.40
N ARG A 191 9.38 33.02 2.79
CA ARG A 191 8.43 33.02 3.91
C ARG A 191 7.26 32.07 3.64
N VAL A 192 6.64 32.19 2.47
CA VAL A 192 5.50 31.32 2.08
C VAL A 192 5.95 29.86 1.95
N VAL A 193 7.14 29.61 1.37
CA VAL A 193 7.67 28.23 1.29
C VAL A 193 7.83 27.64 2.69
N THR A 194 8.40 28.38 3.64
CA THR A 194 8.57 27.95 5.03
C THR A 194 7.24 27.65 5.72
N GLU A 195 6.26 28.55 5.62
CA GLU A 195 4.92 28.38 6.21
C GLU A 195 4.21 27.13 5.65
N CYS A 196 4.24 26.94 4.33
CA CYS A 196 3.68 25.75 3.70
C CYS A 196 4.37 24.47 4.20
N LEU A 197 5.71 24.44 4.28
CA LEU A 197 6.46 23.27 4.74
C LEU A 197 6.22 22.95 6.22
N GLN A 198 6.04 23.96 7.08
CA GLN A 198 5.67 23.74 8.48
C GLN A 198 4.33 23.02 8.60
N ASN A 199 3.30 23.50 7.89
CA ASN A 199 1.97 22.87 7.88
C ASN A 199 2.01 21.44 7.30
N VAL A 200 2.84 21.21 6.29
CA VAL A 200 3.05 19.87 5.70
C VAL A 200 3.72 18.93 6.69
N ALA A 201 4.71 19.40 7.45
CA ALA A 201 5.37 18.60 8.48
C ALA A 201 4.38 18.16 9.57
N GLU A 202 3.51 19.06 10.04
CA GLU A 202 2.44 18.73 11.00
C GLU A 202 1.45 17.70 10.43
N THR A 203 1.09 17.83 9.15
CA THR A 203 0.21 16.88 8.45
C THR A 203 0.84 15.49 8.37
N LEU A 204 2.15 15.42 8.04
CA LEU A 204 2.89 14.16 7.97
C LEU A 204 3.01 13.46 9.34
N ASP A 205 3.16 14.23 10.43
CA ASP A 205 3.14 13.68 11.79
C ASP A 205 1.78 13.04 12.11
N GLN A 206 0.68 13.74 11.81
CA GLN A 206 -0.68 13.25 12.04
C GLN A 206 -1.02 12.02 11.19
N ILE A 207 -0.56 11.97 9.94
CA ILE A 207 -0.62 10.75 9.11
C ILE A 207 0.13 9.60 9.81
N GLY A 208 1.29 9.89 10.40
CA GLY A 208 2.05 8.92 11.19
C GLY A 208 1.31 8.43 12.42
N VAL A 209 0.46 9.24 13.05
CA VAL A 209 -0.42 8.83 14.17
C VAL A 209 -1.57 7.95 13.67
N LEU A 210 -2.23 8.35 12.58
CA LEU A 210 -3.31 7.57 11.96
C LEU A 210 -2.84 6.17 11.55
N LEU A 211 -1.61 6.04 11.03
CA LEU A 211 -1.04 4.75 10.65
C LEU A 211 -0.94 3.79 11.85
N GLU A 212 -0.64 4.28 13.04
CA GLU A 212 -0.51 3.44 14.25
C GLU A 212 -1.87 2.95 14.76
N ARG A 213 -2.96 3.65 14.42
CA ARG A 213 -4.32 3.19 14.74
C ARG A 213 -4.66 1.85 14.10
N MET A 214 -3.89 1.39 13.09
CA MET A 214 -4.00 0.03 12.57
C MET A 214 -3.96 -1.05 13.67
N TYR A 215 -3.17 -0.82 14.73
CA TYR A 215 -3.04 -1.77 15.84
C TYR A 215 -4.28 -1.87 16.74
N GLU A 216 -5.23 -0.92 16.64
CA GLU A 216 -6.44 -0.89 17.48
C GLU A 216 -7.39 -2.04 17.14
N HIS A 217 -7.65 -2.23 15.84
CA HIS A 217 -8.72 -3.13 15.37
C HIS A 217 -8.37 -4.00 14.18
N CYS A 218 -7.08 -4.11 13.82
CA CYS A 218 -6.61 -5.07 12.82
C CYS A 218 -5.60 -6.03 13.44
N ASP A 219 -6.00 -7.27 13.69
CA ASP A 219 -5.12 -8.29 14.26
C ASP A 219 -4.12 -8.84 13.21
N PRO A 220 -2.82 -8.96 13.53
CA PRO A 220 -1.81 -9.47 12.61
C PRO A 220 -2.08 -10.88 12.06
N TYR A 221 -2.63 -11.78 12.87
CA TYR A 221 -2.96 -13.13 12.44
C TYR A 221 -4.14 -13.12 11.47
N VAL A 222 -5.21 -12.38 11.79
CA VAL A 222 -6.36 -12.20 10.90
C VAL A 222 -5.93 -11.56 9.58
N PHE A 223 -5.15 -10.49 9.62
CA PHE A 223 -4.63 -9.85 8.41
C PHE A 223 -3.86 -10.84 7.53
N TYR A 224 -2.86 -11.54 8.09
CA TYR A 224 -1.99 -12.40 7.31
C TYR A 224 -2.71 -13.61 6.72
N HIS A 225 -3.58 -14.25 7.50
CA HIS A 225 -4.20 -15.53 7.12
C HIS A 225 -5.56 -15.38 6.44
N ARG A 226 -6.31 -14.30 6.69
CA ARG A 226 -7.70 -14.14 6.23
C ARG A 226 -7.87 -13.02 5.22
N ILE A 227 -7.17 -11.90 5.38
CA ILE A 227 -7.36 -10.70 4.54
C ILE A 227 -6.37 -10.68 3.38
N ARG A 228 -5.07 -10.76 3.69
CA ARG A 228 -3.97 -10.69 2.71
C ARG A 228 -4.13 -11.66 1.53
N PRO A 229 -4.65 -12.89 1.68
CA PRO A 229 -4.90 -13.77 0.54
C PRO A 229 -5.81 -13.15 -0.53
N TYR A 230 -6.87 -12.44 -0.10
CA TYR A 230 -7.79 -11.78 -1.02
C TYR A 230 -7.21 -10.52 -1.66
N LEU A 231 -6.21 -9.88 -1.04
CA LEU A 231 -5.50 -8.73 -1.60
C LEU A 231 -4.39 -9.10 -2.59
N ALA A 232 -4.12 -10.40 -2.74
CA ALA A 232 -3.13 -10.89 -3.69
C ALA A 232 -3.62 -10.70 -5.13
N GLY A 233 -2.73 -10.21 -6.00
CA GLY A 233 -2.92 -10.24 -7.45
C GLY A 233 -2.44 -11.57 -8.03
N SER A 234 -2.29 -11.65 -9.35
CA SER A 234 -1.90 -12.87 -10.07
C SER A 234 -0.42 -12.94 -10.46
N LYS A 235 0.33 -11.84 -10.32
CA LYS A 235 1.76 -11.77 -10.64
C LYS A 235 2.60 -12.53 -9.61
N ASN A 236 3.48 -13.41 -10.08
CA ASN A 236 4.36 -14.26 -9.25
C ASN A 236 3.60 -15.24 -8.32
N MET A 237 2.47 -15.79 -8.78
CA MET A 237 1.60 -16.69 -7.98
C MET A 237 1.69 -18.17 -8.38
N ALA A 238 2.81 -18.61 -8.98
CA ALA A 238 3.01 -20.00 -9.37
C ALA A 238 2.83 -20.99 -8.22
N ASP A 239 3.41 -20.69 -7.04
CA ASP A 239 3.29 -21.56 -5.87
C ASP A 239 1.83 -21.66 -5.38
N ALA A 240 1.02 -20.62 -5.61
CA ALA A 240 -0.40 -20.60 -5.27
C ALA A 240 -1.30 -21.28 -6.32
N GLY A 241 -0.73 -21.75 -7.44
CA GLY A 241 -1.47 -22.40 -8.53
C GLY A 241 -1.81 -21.49 -9.72
N LEU A 242 -1.24 -20.28 -9.80
CA LEU A 242 -1.42 -19.36 -10.93
C LEU A 242 -0.07 -19.04 -11.60
N PRO A 243 0.57 -20.01 -12.30
CA PRO A 243 1.90 -19.81 -12.88
C PRO A 243 1.92 -18.75 -13.99
N ASN A 244 0.85 -18.65 -14.77
CA ASN A 244 0.71 -17.74 -15.91
C ASN A 244 -0.12 -16.48 -15.58
N GLY A 245 -0.61 -16.36 -14.35
CA GLY A 245 -1.55 -15.31 -13.96
C GLY A 245 -3.00 -15.73 -14.15
N LEU A 246 -3.83 -14.83 -14.67
CA LEU A 246 -5.26 -15.08 -14.94
C LEU A 246 -5.51 -15.04 -16.45
N LEU A 247 -6.37 -15.95 -16.92
CA LEU A 247 -6.89 -15.96 -18.28
C LEU A 247 -8.20 -15.19 -18.32
N TYR A 248 -8.20 -14.03 -18.97
CA TYR A 248 -9.38 -13.17 -19.11
C TYR A 248 -10.17 -13.59 -20.35
N ASP A 249 -11.27 -14.32 -20.16
CA ASP A 249 -12.16 -14.72 -21.27
C ASP A 249 -12.98 -13.53 -21.75
N ASP A 250 -12.52 -12.85 -22.79
CA ASP A 250 -13.19 -11.69 -23.41
C ASP A 250 -14.12 -12.10 -24.57
N GLY A 251 -14.35 -13.40 -24.75
CA GLY A 251 -15.12 -13.96 -25.87
C GLY A 251 -14.32 -14.12 -27.17
N SER A 252 -13.02 -13.82 -27.17
CA SER A 252 -12.12 -14.14 -28.29
C SER A 252 -11.84 -15.65 -28.39
N GLU A 253 -11.43 -16.11 -29.57
CA GLU A 253 -11.05 -17.52 -29.78
C GLU A 253 -9.81 -17.92 -28.96
N GLU A 254 -8.90 -16.98 -28.73
CA GLU A 254 -7.66 -17.17 -27.97
C GLU A 254 -7.50 -16.08 -26.90
N PRO A 255 -8.14 -16.24 -25.71
CA PRO A 255 -7.99 -15.28 -24.63
C PRO A 255 -6.54 -15.26 -24.10
N GLU A 256 -6.11 -14.10 -23.60
CA GLU A 256 -4.72 -13.89 -23.15
C GLU A 256 -4.55 -14.02 -21.64
N TYR A 257 -3.43 -14.61 -21.26
CA TYR A 257 -2.94 -14.62 -19.87
C TYR A 257 -2.37 -13.27 -19.47
N ARG A 258 -2.76 -12.79 -18.28
CA ARG A 258 -2.27 -11.52 -17.72
C ARG A 258 -1.88 -11.64 -16.25
N GLN A 259 -0.78 -10.98 -15.90
CA GLN A 259 -0.22 -10.96 -14.55
C GLN A 259 -0.24 -9.56 -13.96
N TYR A 260 -0.95 -9.40 -12.84
CA TYR A 260 -1.06 -8.12 -12.14
C TYR A 260 -0.60 -8.25 -10.68
N GLY A 261 0.10 -7.24 -10.17
CA GLY A 261 0.37 -7.11 -8.73
C GLY A 261 -0.92 -6.85 -7.97
N GLY A 262 -1.01 -7.35 -6.73
CA GLY A 262 -2.16 -7.08 -5.87
C GLY A 262 -2.16 -5.67 -5.29
N GLY A 263 -3.19 -5.35 -4.52
CA GLY A 263 -3.31 -4.08 -3.81
C GLY A 263 -2.11 -3.81 -2.91
N SER A 264 -1.59 -2.57 -2.95
CA SER A 264 -0.44 -2.15 -2.14
C SER A 264 -0.51 -0.66 -1.84
N ASN A 265 -0.05 -0.25 -0.65
CA ASN A 265 0.05 1.17 -0.28
C ASN A 265 0.98 1.97 -1.21
N ALA A 266 1.86 1.32 -1.98
CA ALA A 266 2.66 1.98 -3.01
C ALA A 266 1.83 2.52 -4.20
N GLN A 267 0.55 2.11 -4.29
CA GLN A 267 -0.44 2.61 -5.24
C GLN A 267 -1.15 3.88 -4.73
N SER A 268 -0.89 4.34 -3.49
CA SER A 268 -1.35 5.66 -3.02
C SER A 268 -0.60 6.76 -3.78
N SER A 269 -1.37 7.63 -4.44
CA SER A 269 -0.82 8.79 -5.14
C SER A 269 -0.33 9.85 -4.16
N LEU A 270 -0.93 9.96 -2.97
CA LEU A 270 -0.55 10.91 -1.93
C LEU A 270 0.87 10.67 -1.41
N ILE A 271 1.22 9.42 -1.10
CA ILE A 271 2.56 9.10 -0.61
C ILE A 271 3.63 9.44 -1.66
N GLN A 272 3.37 9.11 -2.94
CA GLN A 272 4.30 9.46 -4.02
C GLN A 272 4.33 10.97 -4.30
N PHE A 273 3.23 11.69 -4.11
CA PHE A 273 3.18 13.13 -4.25
C PHE A 273 4.11 13.83 -3.25
N PHE A 274 4.11 13.39 -1.98
CA PHE A 274 5.05 13.93 -0.98
C PHE A 274 6.50 13.72 -1.40
N ASP A 275 6.85 12.53 -1.90
CA ASP A 275 8.20 12.25 -2.39
C ASP A 275 8.60 13.20 -3.52
N ILE A 276 7.72 13.36 -4.51
CA ILE A 276 7.97 14.20 -5.67
C ILE A 276 8.12 15.66 -5.25
N ALA A 277 7.20 16.20 -4.47
CA ALA A 277 7.20 17.61 -4.09
C ALA A 277 8.41 17.98 -3.23
N LEU A 278 8.86 17.06 -2.36
CA LEU A 278 10.03 17.23 -1.51
C LEU A 278 11.35 16.87 -2.21
N GLY A 279 11.32 16.43 -3.47
CA GLY A 279 12.53 16.11 -4.25
C GLY A 279 13.25 14.82 -3.81
N ILE A 280 12.50 13.86 -3.27
CA ILE A 280 12.96 12.50 -2.94
C ILE A 280 12.97 11.66 -4.22
N LYS A 281 14.08 10.95 -4.47
CA LYS A 281 14.26 10.12 -5.68
C LYS A 281 14.40 8.66 -5.31
N HIS A 282 13.47 7.85 -5.81
CA HIS A 282 13.46 6.41 -5.59
C HIS A 282 14.09 5.64 -6.73
N ARG A 283 15.06 4.78 -6.39
CA ARG A 283 15.79 3.93 -7.35
C ARG A 283 15.25 2.50 -7.35
N PRO A 284 15.55 1.69 -8.38
CA PRO A 284 15.29 0.26 -8.35
C PRO A 284 15.86 -0.40 -7.08
N THR A 285 15.14 -1.39 -6.55
CA THR A 285 15.51 -2.01 -5.28
C THR A 285 16.85 -2.75 -5.38
N GLY A 286 17.79 -2.40 -4.50
CA GLY A 286 19.14 -2.97 -4.45
C GLY A 286 20.19 -2.15 -5.19
N GLU A 287 19.82 -1.04 -5.85
CA GLU A 287 20.78 -0.12 -6.46
C GLU A 287 21.29 0.90 -5.42
N ALA A 288 22.61 0.97 -5.25
CA ALA A 288 23.25 1.94 -4.37
C ALA A 288 23.27 3.35 -4.99
N ARG A 289 23.49 4.36 -4.15
CA ARG A 289 23.68 5.74 -4.58
C ARG A 289 24.83 5.80 -5.60
N PRO A 290 24.69 6.49 -6.76
CA PRO A 290 25.80 6.69 -7.68
C PRO A 290 26.93 7.38 -6.92
N VAL A 291 28.09 6.72 -6.82
CA VAL A 291 29.29 7.35 -6.25
C VAL A 291 29.69 8.45 -7.22
N SER A 292 29.98 9.64 -6.69
CA SER A 292 30.39 10.83 -7.45
C SER A 292 31.82 10.69 -8.00
N THR A 293 32.06 9.66 -8.78
CA THR A 293 33.25 9.47 -9.60
C THR A 293 32.76 9.12 -11.00
N PRO A 294 33.12 9.88 -12.05
CA PRO A 294 32.82 9.44 -13.41
C PRO A 294 33.66 8.20 -13.68
N SER A 295 33.03 7.03 -13.61
CA SER A 295 33.62 5.77 -14.04
C SER A 295 33.90 5.87 -15.54
N LYS A 296 35.15 5.59 -15.94
CA LYS A 296 35.69 5.65 -17.30
C LYS A 296 35.07 4.66 -18.32
N ASP A 297 33.90 4.08 -18.02
CA ASP A 297 33.24 3.07 -18.85
C ASP A 297 31.99 3.62 -19.56
N GLU A 298 31.93 4.92 -19.84
CA GLU A 298 31.11 5.44 -20.94
C GLU A 298 31.84 5.21 -22.26
N LYS A 299 31.93 3.94 -22.68
CA LYS A 299 32.18 3.59 -24.07
C LYS A 299 30.96 2.85 -24.61
N GLU A 300 30.40 3.45 -25.66
CA GLU A 300 29.55 2.83 -26.68
C GLU A 300 28.14 2.40 -26.23
N GLY A 301 27.22 3.37 -26.26
CA GLY A 301 26.18 3.32 -27.29
C GLY A 301 25.15 2.19 -27.24
N VAL A 302 24.54 1.91 -26.08
CA VAL A 302 23.10 1.58 -26.00
C VAL A 302 22.60 2.10 -24.66
N ALA A 303 21.87 3.22 -24.64
CA ALA A 303 21.09 3.62 -23.48
C ALA A 303 19.97 2.57 -23.31
N GLY A 304 20.23 1.52 -22.53
CA GLY A 304 19.20 0.58 -22.14
C GLY A 304 18.03 1.35 -21.51
N ALA A 305 16.80 0.99 -21.86
CA ALA A 305 15.61 1.62 -21.32
C ALA A 305 15.73 1.75 -19.79
N PRO A 306 15.37 2.91 -19.19
CA PRO A 306 15.49 3.08 -17.75
C PRO A 306 14.75 1.93 -17.06
N ARG A 307 15.47 1.17 -16.22
CA ARG A 307 14.83 0.16 -15.36
C ARG A 307 13.92 0.93 -14.40
N HIS A 308 12.62 0.90 -14.66
CA HIS A 308 11.65 1.58 -13.83
C HIS A 308 11.62 0.88 -12.47
N GLY A 309 11.77 1.64 -11.38
CA GLY A 309 11.63 1.11 -10.04
C GLY A 309 10.18 0.69 -9.75
N PHE A 310 9.99 -0.09 -8.69
CA PHE A 310 8.66 -0.58 -8.29
C PHE A 310 7.66 0.56 -8.04
N ILE A 311 8.10 1.68 -7.44
CA ILE A 311 7.23 2.84 -7.19
C ILE A 311 6.69 3.43 -8.49
N GLN A 312 7.52 3.50 -9.54
CA GLN A 312 7.10 3.95 -10.86
C GLN A 312 6.15 2.94 -11.53
N GLU A 313 6.39 1.63 -11.38
CA GLU A 313 5.45 0.60 -11.84
C GLU A 313 4.08 0.77 -11.16
N MET A 314 4.03 1.06 -9.86
CA MET A 314 2.76 1.22 -9.13
C MET A 314 1.92 2.41 -9.61
N ARG A 315 2.48 3.37 -10.37
CA ARG A 315 1.69 4.43 -11.01
C ARG A 315 0.75 3.89 -12.09
N THR A 316 1.03 2.73 -12.68
CA THR A 316 0.09 2.07 -13.62
C THR A 316 -1.09 1.41 -12.90
N TYR A 317 -1.13 1.46 -11.57
CA TYR A 317 -2.22 0.97 -10.72
C TYR A 317 -2.97 2.12 -10.03
N MET A 318 -2.66 3.37 -10.40
CA MET A 318 -3.36 4.58 -9.97
C MET A 318 -4.36 5.00 -11.05
N PRO A 319 -5.48 5.65 -10.69
CA PRO A 319 -6.38 6.25 -11.68
C PRO A 319 -5.60 7.12 -12.68
N GLY A 320 -5.95 7.04 -13.97
CA GLY A 320 -5.24 7.73 -15.05
C GLY A 320 -4.95 9.22 -14.77
N PRO A 321 -5.96 10.01 -14.35
CA PRO A 321 -5.76 11.40 -13.95
C PRO A 321 -4.74 11.58 -12.82
N HIS A 322 -4.73 10.71 -11.80
CA HIS A 322 -3.80 10.81 -10.67
C HIS A 322 -2.35 10.54 -11.11
N ARG A 323 -2.14 9.57 -12.00
CA ARG A 323 -0.82 9.31 -12.59
C ARG A 323 -0.30 10.53 -13.37
N ARG A 324 -1.14 11.12 -14.23
CA ARG A 324 -0.78 12.33 -15.00
C ARG A 324 -0.49 13.52 -14.08
N PHE A 325 -1.21 13.65 -12.97
CA PHE A 325 -0.92 14.66 -11.96
C PHE A 325 0.49 14.50 -11.39
N LEU A 326 0.86 13.28 -10.97
CA LEU A 326 2.21 13.01 -10.44
C LEU A 326 3.31 13.29 -11.48
N GLU A 327 3.07 12.98 -12.76
CA GLU A 327 3.97 13.30 -13.87
C GLU A 327 4.14 14.82 -14.03
N HIS A 328 3.04 15.58 -14.00
CA HIS A 328 3.08 17.03 -14.09
C HIS A 328 3.81 17.66 -12.89
N VAL A 329 3.48 17.25 -11.66
CA VAL A 329 4.18 17.72 -10.45
C VAL A 329 5.68 17.40 -10.52
N SER A 330 6.05 16.21 -11.02
CA SER A 330 7.45 15.83 -11.20
C SER A 330 8.22 16.76 -12.13
N ALA A 331 7.55 17.34 -13.13
CA ALA A 331 8.17 18.27 -14.07
C ALA A 331 8.34 19.70 -13.51
N VAL A 332 7.61 20.06 -12.45
CA VAL A 332 7.58 21.43 -11.91
C VAL A 332 8.13 21.57 -10.49
N ALA A 333 8.27 20.47 -9.75
CA ALA A 333 8.78 20.44 -8.40
C ALA A 333 10.20 21.05 -8.33
N ASN A 334 10.40 21.96 -7.37
CA ASN A 334 11.61 22.77 -7.24
C ASN A 334 11.96 23.11 -5.78
N ILE A 335 11.21 22.59 -4.80
CA ILE A 335 11.34 22.97 -3.38
C ILE A 335 12.75 22.65 -2.88
N ARG A 336 13.24 21.43 -3.17
CA ARG A 336 14.56 21.00 -2.74
C ARG A 336 15.66 21.92 -3.28
N GLU A 337 15.69 22.15 -4.58
CA GLU A 337 16.68 23.01 -5.23
C GLU A 337 16.61 24.45 -4.69
N TYR A 338 15.39 24.93 -4.42
CA TYR A 338 15.15 26.24 -3.85
C TYR A 338 15.75 26.39 -2.44
N VAL A 339 15.56 25.40 -1.57
CA VAL A 339 16.10 25.36 -0.21
C VAL A 339 17.62 25.16 -0.24
N GLU A 340 18.13 24.28 -1.10
CA GLU A 340 19.58 24.03 -1.27
C GLU A 340 20.34 25.29 -1.68
N ALA A 341 19.72 26.18 -2.47
CA ALA A 341 20.30 27.46 -2.86
C ALA A 341 20.29 28.52 -1.74
N ARG A 342 19.58 28.28 -0.63
CA ARG A 342 19.32 29.25 0.45
C ARG A 342 19.69 28.72 1.84
N ARG A 343 20.81 28.01 1.96
CA ARG A 343 21.26 27.38 3.22
C ARG A 343 21.51 28.34 4.39
N SER A 344 21.60 29.64 4.12
CA SER A 344 21.69 30.69 5.14
C SER A 344 20.33 30.96 5.82
N ASP A 345 19.22 30.67 5.14
CA ASP A 345 17.86 30.77 5.69
C ASP A 345 17.56 29.54 6.56
N LYS A 346 17.87 29.66 7.85
CA LYS A 346 17.76 28.55 8.80
C LYS A 346 16.31 28.10 9.03
N ALA A 347 15.36 29.02 9.00
CA ALA A 347 13.95 28.67 9.17
C ALA A 347 13.45 27.83 7.99
N LEU A 348 13.80 28.23 6.76
CA LEU A 348 13.47 27.48 5.55
C LEU A 348 14.09 26.08 5.54
N CYS A 349 15.39 25.96 5.85
CA CYS A 349 16.06 24.65 5.91
C CYS A 349 15.44 23.74 6.99
N LEU A 350 15.14 24.29 8.17
CA LEU A 350 14.54 23.54 9.27
C LEU A 350 13.14 23.02 8.91
N ALA A 351 12.29 23.83 8.28
CA ALA A 351 10.95 23.42 7.86
C ALA A 351 10.99 22.31 6.80
N TYR A 352 11.91 22.41 5.84
CA TYR A 352 12.13 21.37 4.84
C TYR A 352 12.62 20.06 5.47
N ASP A 353 13.66 20.14 6.32
CA ASP A 353 14.21 18.96 7.00
C ASP A 353 13.17 18.32 7.94
N ALA A 354 12.30 19.12 8.58
CA ALA A 354 11.18 18.60 9.39
C ALA A 354 10.21 17.75 8.57
N CYS A 355 9.86 18.15 7.34
CA CYS A 355 9.04 17.32 6.44
C CYS A 355 9.70 15.95 6.19
N LEU A 356 11.00 15.93 5.91
CA LEU A 356 11.74 14.69 5.67
C LEU A 356 11.79 13.80 6.92
N VAL A 357 11.96 14.39 8.10
CA VAL A 357 11.95 13.67 9.39
C VAL A 357 10.59 13.03 9.64
N MET A 358 9.49 13.78 9.47
CA MET A 358 8.13 13.24 9.69
C MET A 358 7.77 12.15 8.68
N LEU A 359 8.11 12.34 7.40
CA LEU A 359 7.90 11.32 6.37
C LEU A 359 8.73 10.06 6.61
N ARG A 360 9.98 10.20 7.06
CA ARG A 360 10.83 9.06 7.43
C ARG A 360 10.28 8.33 8.66
N ALA A 361 9.82 9.06 9.68
CA ALA A 361 9.22 8.48 10.88
C ALA A 361 7.98 7.65 10.53
N MET A 362 7.11 8.14 9.63
CA MET A 362 5.99 7.36 9.10
C MET A 362 6.46 6.06 8.41
N ARG A 363 7.53 6.13 7.60
CA ARG A 363 8.14 4.94 6.97
C ARG A 363 8.73 3.95 7.98
N ASP A 364 9.36 4.43 9.05
CA ASP A 364 9.84 3.60 10.14
C ASP A 364 8.68 2.85 10.83
N LYS A 365 7.59 3.56 11.15
CA LYS A 365 6.35 2.95 11.68
C LYS A 365 5.79 1.89 10.72
N HIS A 366 5.75 2.18 9.42
CA HIS A 366 5.29 1.22 8.41
C HIS A 366 6.18 -0.03 8.33
N ILE A 367 7.51 0.09 8.43
CA ILE A 367 8.43 -1.05 8.47
C ILE A 367 8.16 -1.93 9.70
N GLN A 368 7.96 -1.32 10.88
CA GLN A 368 7.61 -2.04 12.10
C GLN A 368 6.30 -2.80 11.95
N MET A 369 5.28 -2.14 11.38
CA MET A 369 3.99 -2.76 11.10
C MET A 369 4.14 -3.94 10.14
N VAL A 370 4.85 -3.79 9.04
CA VAL A 370 5.13 -4.88 8.09
C VAL A 370 5.85 -6.05 8.76
N SER A 371 6.78 -5.78 9.67
CA SER A 371 7.44 -6.85 10.45
C SER A 371 6.42 -7.65 11.25
N ARG A 372 5.51 -6.97 11.95
CA ARG A 372 4.49 -7.60 12.81
C ARG A 372 3.37 -8.30 12.03
N TYR A 373 2.89 -7.70 10.94
CA TYR A 373 1.74 -8.20 10.17
C TYR A 373 2.11 -9.21 9.08
N ILE A 374 3.38 -9.30 8.67
CA ILE A 374 3.80 -10.14 7.55
C ILE A 374 4.95 -11.07 7.92
N ILE A 375 6.04 -10.54 8.49
CA ILE A 375 7.26 -11.33 8.70
C ILE A 375 7.08 -12.32 9.84
N VAL A 376 6.59 -11.86 10.99
CA VAL A 376 6.37 -12.72 12.16
C VAL A 376 5.37 -13.84 11.84
N PRO A 377 4.14 -13.56 11.35
CA PRO A 377 3.19 -14.61 10.95
C PRO A 377 3.74 -15.58 9.90
N SER A 378 4.54 -15.09 8.94
CA SER A 378 5.14 -15.96 7.93
C SER A 378 6.18 -16.93 8.51
N ARG A 379 6.97 -16.50 9.50
CA ARG A 379 7.92 -17.37 10.20
C ARG A 379 7.19 -18.44 11.02
N ASP A 380 6.11 -18.05 11.71
CA ASP A 380 5.29 -18.97 12.51
C ASP A 380 4.57 -20.01 11.65
N ALA A 381 4.09 -19.61 10.47
CA ALA A 381 3.51 -20.55 9.51
C ALA A 381 4.55 -21.56 8.98
N ARG A 382 5.81 -21.15 8.82
CA ARG A 382 6.91 -22.03 8.40
C ARG A 382 7.35 -23.01 9.47
N SER A 383 7.41 -22.60 10.75
CA SER A 383 7.80 -23.48 11.86
C SER A 383 6.75 -24.54 12.17
N ARG A 384 5.47 -24.27 11.88
CA ARG A 384 4.35 -25.21 12.08
C ARG A 384 4.13 -26.19 10.91
N ALA A 385 4.87 -26.07 9.81
CA ALA A 385 4.76 -26.99 8.68
C ALA A 385 5.47 -28.33 8.98
N PRO A 386 4.81 -29.50 8.93
CA PRO A 386 5.45 -30.78 9.23
C PRO A 386 6.54 -31.14 8.22
N GLU A 387 7.69 -31.64 8.69
CA GLU A 387 8.87 -31.96 7.85
C GLU A 387 8.80 -33.30 7.08
N THR A 388 7.70 -34.06 7.13
CA THR A 388 7.67 -35.42 6.54
C THR A 388 6.60 -35.61 5.45
N SER A 389 7.03 -36.29 4.38
CA SER A 389 6.21 -36.79 3.28
C SER A 389 5.19 -37.85 3.73
N SER A 390 3.90 -37.65 3.50
CA SER A 390 3.03 -38.52 2.68
C SER A 390 1.54 -38.31 2.95
N THR A 391 0.74 -38.48 1.90
CA THR A 391 -0.71 -38.73 1.85
C THR A 391 -1.71 -37.71 2.43
N ARG A 392 -2.42 -37.08 1.48
CA ARG A 392 -3.72 -36.40 1.56
C ARG A 392 -4.52 -36.63 2.86
N ARG A 393 -4.71 -35.55 3.63
CA ARG A 393 -5.96 -35.25 4.32
C ARG A 393 -6.46 -33.87 3.88
N PRO A 394 -7.72 -33.72 3.43
CA PRO A 394 -8.23 -32.43 2.97
C PRO A 394 -8.63 -31.58 4.20
N SER A 395 -7.76 -30.66 4.63
CA SER A 395 -8.17 -29.57 5.51
C SER A 395 -8.90 -28.49 4.68
N LEU A 396 -9.96 -27.92 5.26
CA LEU A 396 -10.73 -26.83 4.66
C LEU A 396 -9.83 -25.60 4.44
N ALA A 397 -9.95 -25.01 3.25
CA ALA A 397 -9.25 -23.82 2.72
C ALA A 397 -7.73 -23.97 2.55
N MET A 398 -7.24 -24.08 1.30
CA MET A 398 -5.85 -23.74 0.99
C MET A 398 -5.69 -22.23 1.11
N ASN A 399 -5.36 -21.74 2.31
CA ASN A 399 -4.92 -20.37 2.47
C ASN A 399 -3.58 -20.18 1.74
N LEU A 400 -3.38 -19.07 1.02
CA LEU A 400 -2.08 -18.66 0.48
C LEU A 400 -0.95 -18.68 1.55
N ALA A 401 -1.30 -18.64 2.83
CA ALA A 401 -0.39 -18.80 3.96
C ALA A 401 0.22 -20.22 4.10
N ASN A 402 -0.39 -21.26 3.52
CA ASN A 402 0.02 -22.67 3.59
C ASN A 402 0.68 -23.18 2.30
N VAL A 403 0.84 -22.31 1.31
CA VAL A 403 1.58 -22.60 0.08
C VAL A 403 3.05 -22.84 0.45
N ARG A 404 3.62 -23.99 0.03
CA ARG A 404 5.03 -24.32 0.27
C ARG A 404 5.91 -23.15 -0.21
N PRO A 405 6.69 -22.49 0.66
CA PRO A 405 7.51 -21.37 0.24
C PRO A 405 8.72 -21.90 -0.53
N GLY A 406 8.61 -21.96 -1.86
CA GLY A 406 9.71 -22.33 -2.76
C GLY A 406 10.73 -21.22 -2.98
N SER A 407 10.47 -19.99 -2.50
CA SER A 407 11.38 -18.85 -2.69
C SER A 407 11.97 -18.33 -1.37
N LYS A 408 13.31 -18.16 -1.35
CA LYS A 408 14.09 -17.68 -0.19
C LYS A 408 13.79 -16.23 0.25
N LYS A 409 12.85 -15.50 -0.37
CA LYS A 409 12.58 -14.06 -0.09
C LYS A 409 11.08 -13.81 0.10
N LEU A 410 10.68 -13.26 1.25
CA LEU A 410 9.31 -12.82 1.52
C LEU A 410 8.89 -11.69 0.58
N ARG A 411 7.68 -11.82 0.00
CA ARG A 411 7.14 -10.86 -0.97
C ARG A 411 5.90 -10.12 -0.45
N GLY A 412 5.77 -8.85 -0.79
CA GLY A 412 4.52 -8.08 -0.62
C GLY A 412 3.43 -8.53 -1.61
N THR A 413 2.19 -8.09 -1.40
CA THR A 413 1.06 -8.31 -2.34
C THR A 413 1.31 -7.69 -3.71
N GLY A 414 2.06 -6.59 -3.77
CA GLY A 414 2.56 -5.98 -5.01
C GLY A 414 3.75 -6.73 -5.65
N GLY A 415 4.28 -7.78 -5.02
CA GLY A 415 5.30 -8.66 -5.60
C GLY A 415 6.77 -8.34 -5.28
N THR A 416 7.08 -7.26 -4.54
CA THR A 416 8.46 -6.88 -4.17
C THR A 416 9.04 -7.67 -3.01
N ALA A 417 10.39 -7.73 -2.95
CA ALA A 417 11.10 -8.16 -1.75
C ALA A 417 10.89 -7.10 -0.65
N LEU A 418 10.03 -7.41 0.31
CA LEU A 418 9.32 -6.41 1.10
C LEU A 418 10.24 -5.54 1.96
N ILE A 419 11.14 -6.15 2.74
CA ILE A 419 12.01 -5.41 3.67
C ILE A 419 13.11 -4.60 2.98
N PRO A 420 13.88 -5.15 2.01
CA PRO A 420 14.87 -4.37 1.28
C PRO A 420 14.27 -3.14 0.61
N PHE A 421 13.10 -3.29 -0.02
CA PHE A 421 12.39 -2.19 -0.65
C PHE A 421 12.00 -1.09 0.36
N LEU A 422 11.34 -1.46 1.46
CA LEU A 422 10.88 -0.47 2.45
C LEU A 422 12.03 0.24 3.15
N LYS A 423 13.11 -0.49 3.50
CA LYS A 423 14.31 0.10 4.08
C LYS A 423 14.97 1.08 3.11
N GLN A 424 15.12 0.70 1.84
CA GLN A 424 15.68 1.59 0.82
C GLN A 424 14.81 2.84 0.65
N ALA A 425 13.49 2.71 0.54
CA ALA A 425 12.60 3.85 0.40
C ALA A 425 12.67 4.80 1.61
N ARG A 426 12.80 4.27 2.84
CA ARG A 426 13.02 5.07 4.05
C ARG A 426 14.36 5.80 4.01
N ASP A 427 15.43 5.09 3.67
CA ASP A 427 16.78 5.67 3.66
C ASP A 427 16.88 6.77 2.58
N GLU A 428 16.24 6.55 1.42
CA GLU A 428 16.11 7.53 0.34
C GLU A 428 15.35 8.81 0.76
N THR A 429 14.41 8.74 1.72
CA THR A 429 13.76 9.94 2.31
C THR A 429 14.76 10.88 2.97
N GLY A 430 15.81 10.33 3.58
CA GLY A 430 16.80 11.11 4.31
C GLY A 430 17.87 11.76 3.44
N GLU A 431 18.04 11.29 2.20
CA GLU A 431 19.12 11.74 1.31
C GLU A 431 19.07 13.23 0.94
N PRO A 432 17.88 13.86 0.73
CA PRO A 432 17.79 15.27 0.37
C PRO A 432 18.05 16.26 1.51
N ALA A 433 18.20 15.78 2.76
CA ALA A 433 18.29 16.68 3.92
C ALA A 433 19.41 17.71 3.80
N ILE A 434 19.16 18.92 4.29
CA ILE A 434 20.02 20.08 4.07
C ILE A 434 21.03 20.21 5.19
N ASP A 435 20.57 20.15 6.44
CA ASP A 435 21.43 20.26 7.61
C ASP A 435 22.24 18.98 7.84
N ALA A 436 23.50 19.13 8.29
CA ALA A 436 24.37 18.00 8.55
C ALA A 436 23.90 17.15 9.74
N TRP A 437 23.32 17.78 10.76
CA TRP A 437 22.71 17.08 11.89
C TRP A 437 21.44 16.34 11.45
N ALA A 438 20.58 16.99 10.66
CA ALA A 438 19.39 16.34 10.10
C ALA A 438 19.78 15.15 9.22
N ARG A 439 20.77 15.30 8.32
CA ARG A 439 21.32 14.17 7.54
C ARG A 439 21.79 13.05 8.43
N ARG A 440 22.50 13.33 9.53
CA ARG A 440 23.00 12.30 10.45
C ARG A 440 21.86 11.59 11.18
N LEU A 441 20.85 12.33 11.61
CA LEU A 441 19.64 11.78 12.25
C LEU A 441 18.81 10.92 11.28
N LEU A 442 18.84 11.26 9.99
CA LEU A 442 18.08 10.57 8.94
C LEU A 442 18.87 9.40 8.34
N SER A 443 20.20 9.48 8.26
CA SER A 443 21.09 8.43 7.75
C SER A 443 21.31 7.32 8.78
N ASN A 444 21.40 7.70 10.05
CA ASN A 444 21.50 6.73 11.13
C ASN A 444 20.07 6.48 11.61
N GLY A 445 19.61 5.23 11.60
CA GLY A 445 18.50 4.85 12.50
C GLY A 445 18.86 5.23 13.95
N PRO A 446 17.95 5.10 14.92
CA PRO A 446 18.34 5.26 16.32
C PRO A 446 19.64 4.48 16.52
N ALA A 447 20.71 5.22 16.85
CA ALA A 447 21.94 4.59 17.24
C ALA A 447 21.58 3.56 18.30
N GLU A 448 22.20 2.39 18.24
CA GLU A 448 22.10 1.38 19.28
C GLU A 448 22.01 2.03 20.66
N PRO A 449 21.26 1.44 21.62
CA PRO A 449 21.39 1.88 23.00
C PRO A 449 22.88 1.84 23.28
N SER A 450 23.42 2.98 23.67
CA SER A 450 24.77 3.07 24.21
C SER A 450 24.84 2.01 25.31
N PHE A 451 25.36 0.83 24.99
CA PHE A 451 26.11 0.03 25.92
C PHE A 451 27.31 0.90 26.23
N ALA A 452 27.10 1.83 27.18
CA ALA A 452 28.18 2.33 27.99
C ALA A 452 28.90 1.06 28.43
N ALA A 453 30.18 0.95 28.05
CA ALA A 453 31.03 -0.15 28.44
C ALA A 453 30.85 -0.37 29.94
N LEU A 454 30.10 -1.42 30.30
CA LEU A 454 30.03 -1.91 31.66
C LEU A 454 31.43 -2.43 31.94
N SER A 455 32.23 -1.58 32.58
CA SER A 455 33.47 -1.97 33.22
C SER A 455 33.23 -3.27 33.97
N LYS A 456 33.99 -4.31 33.61
CA LYS A 456 34.07 -5.56 34.33
C LYS A 456 34.09 -5.29 35.83
N LEU A 457 33.02 -5.68 36.52
CA LEU A 457 33.00 -5.82 37.96
C LEU A 457 32.35 -7.16 38.32
N GLY A 458 33.16 -8.04 38.88
CA GLY A 458 32.74 -9.12 39.77
C GLY A 458 32.00 -10.30 39.13
N GLU A 459 32.75 -11.28 38.62
CA GLU A 459 32.26 -12.66 38.57
C GLU A 459 31.99 -13.17 39.99
N HIS A 460 30.76 -13.63 40.25
CA HIS A 460 30.44 -14.53 41.36
C HIS A 460 30.22 -15.95 40.81
N PRO A 461 30.61 -17.00 41.55
CA PRO A 461 31.00 -18.31 41.03
C PRO A 461 29.85 -19.32 40.78
N ASP A 462 28.72 -18.87 40.24
CA ASP A 462 27.48 -19.68 40.19
C ASP A 462 26.88 -19.80 38.78
N GLY A 463 27.44 -19.16 37.76
CA GLY A 463 27.14 -19.44 36.34
C GLY A 463 25.71 -19.16 35.84
N HIS A 464 24.81 -18.58 36.63
CA HIS A 464 23.45 -18.22 36.20
C HIS A 464 23.33 -16.72 35.87
N LEU A 465 22.92 -16.41 34.63
CA LEU A 465 22.51 -15.07 34.19
C LEU A 465 21.00 -14.90 34.40
N GLU A 466 20.60 -14.09 35.37
CA GLU A 466 19.23 -13.58 35.47
C GLU A 466 19.09 -12.28 34.68
N VAL A 467 18.14 -12.26 33.72
CA VAL A 467 17.69 -11.03 33.05
C VAL A 467 16.22 -10.85 33.37
N VAL A 468 15.90 -9.85 34.19
CA VAL A 468 14.54 -9.55 34.63
C VAL A 468 13.89 -8.55 33.66
N GLY A 469 12.92 -9.01 32.88
CA GLY A 469 12.02 -8.19 32.05
C GLY A 469 10.58 -8.22 32.57
N LEU A 470 9.84 -7.14 32.33
CA LEU A 470 8.42 -6.97 32.68
C LEU A 470 7.51 -7.86 31.81
N ALA A 471 7.52 -9.16 32.08
CA ALA A 471 6.43 -10.15 31.93
C ALA A 471 7.02 -11.56 32.03
N GLY A 472 7.02 -12.15 33.23
CA GLY A 472 7.03 -13.61 33.49
C GLY A 472 8.25 -14.42 33.03
N THR A 473 8.98 -14.96 33.99
CA THR A 473 10.05 -15.96 33.83
C THR A 473 9.54 -17.26 33.20
N TRP A 474 10.20 -17.74 32.15
CA TRP A 474 10.08 -19.11 31.63
C TRP A 474 11.43 -19.80 31.77
N THR A 475 11.52 -20.82 32.63
CA THR A 475 12.66 -21.74 32.67
C THR A 475 12.41 -22.87 31.67
N ALA A 476 13.34 -23.05 30.75
CA ALA A 476 13.42 -24.23 29.90
C ALA A 476 14.03 -25.39 30.69
N ASP A 477 13.56 -26.60 30.34
CA ASP A 477 13.94 -27.93 30.83
C ASP A 477 13.34 -28.36 32.17
N ASP A 478 12.26 -29.14 32.10
CA ASP A 478 12.38 -30.58 32.37
C ASP A 478 11.22 -31.38 31.74
N THR A 479 11.60 -32.48 31.14
CA THR A 479 10.78 -33.60 30.67
C THR A 479 9.99 -34.23 31.83
N GLU A 480 8.67 -34.38 31.70
CA GLU A 480 7.87 -35.57 32.05
C GLU A 480 6.35 -35.30 32.01
N GLY A 481 5.60 -36.22 31.41
CA GLY A 481 4.27 -36.63 31.89
C GLY A 481 3.06 -35.68 31.76
N GLY A 482 2.31 -35.84 30.66
CA GLY A 482 0.93 -36.34 30.73
C GLY A 482 -0.24 -35.48 31.26
N ILE A 483 -1.33 -35.59 30.49
CA ILE A 483 -2.76 -35.58 30.84
C ILE A 483 -3.55 -34.28 30.61
N CYS A 484 -4.59 -34.47 29.79
CA CYS A 484 -5.74 -33.64 29.49
C CYS A 484 -6.31 -32.84 30.66
N HIS A 485 -6.93 -31.68 30.39
CA HIS A 485 -8.30 -31.39 30.83
C HIS A 485 -8.88 -30.16 30.11
N TRP A 486 -10.00 -30.43 29.41
CA TRP A 486 -11.12 -29.60 28.93
C TRP A 486 -10.88 -28.39 28.03
#